data_AF-A0A8D1BZ23-F1
#
_entry.id   AF-A0A8D1BZ23-F1
#
_cell.length_a   1.000
_cell.length_b   1.000
_cell.length_c   1.000
_cell.angle_alpha   90.00
_cell.angle_beta   90.00
_cell.angle_gamma   90.00
#
_symmetry.space_group_name_H-M   'P 1'
#
loop_
_entity.id
_entity.type
_entity.pdbx_description
1 polymer ?
#
loop_
_entity_poly.entity_id
_entity_poly.type
_entity_poly.pdbx_seq_one_letter_code
_entity_poly.pdbx_strand_id
1 'polypeptide(L)'
;MTSLLPSVLYETEGRAPAPSKDFHHLAITKTEVIWKSWMVSLRPDQEKMLPREERHNLASRIIQCQACGMPIGRKVMGKTWQIQNVFGKEVLDYSLNLCQGKFDLLVRMPDNIILQIFSFLDLDDIGQLSKTCKKFQKLCSNEEFWEKFRTSQDKHAFDTKKIGITIYKKKLLAFHQNAASRSSHGEKTESIFLN
;
A
#
# COMPACT_ATOMS: atom_id res chain seq x y z
N MET A 1 16.34 -11.66 3.13
CA MET A 1 14.86 -11.51 2.95
C MET A 1 14.46 -10.56 1.81
N THR A 2 15.34 -9.66 1.33
CA THR A 2 15.07 -8.73 0.20
C THR A 2 14.96 -9.40 -1.18
N SER A 3 15.37 -10.66 -1.31
CA SER A 3 15.23 -11.45 -2.55
C SER A 3 13.77 -11.70 -2.93
N LEU A 4 12.86 -11.80 -1.95
CA LEU A 4 11.43 -12.06 -2.17
C LEU A 4 10.64 -10.85 -2.64
N LEU A 5 11.22 -9.64 -2.56
CA LEU A 5 10.55 -8.43 -3.00
C LEU A 5 10.44 -8.41 -4.53
N PRO A 6 9.36 -7.85 -5.11
CA PRO A 6 9.31 -7.56 -6.54
C PRO A 6 10.36 -6.50 -6.92
N SER A 7 10.71 -6.42 -8.21
CA SER A 7 11.66 -5.41 -8.73
C SER A 7 11.14 -3.99 -8.49
N VAL A 8 9.84 -3.77 -8.73
CA VAL A 8 9.11 -2.54 -8.42
C VAL A 8 8.35 -2.74 -7.11
N LEU A 9 8.65 -1.90 -6.13
CA LEU A 9 8.02 -1.93 -4.81
C LEU A 9 6.74 -1.10 -4.80
N TYR A 10 6.74 0.06 -5.42
CA TYR A 10 5.60 0.95 -5.46
C TYR A 10 5.59 1.73 -6.75
N GLU A 11 4.40 1.96 -7.30
CA GLU A 11 4.20 2.66 -8.55
C GLU A 11 2.89 3.44 -8.49
N THR A 12 2.92 4.69 -8.93
CA THR A 12 1.74 5.55 -8.94
C THR A 12 1.86 6.62 -10.02
N GLU A 13 0.70 7.05 -10.53
CA GLU A 13 0.54 8.05 -11.57
C GLU A 13 -0.37 9.17 -11.08
N GLY A 14 -0.02 10.40 -11.43
CA GLY A 14 -0.68 11.56 -10.89
C GLY A 14 -0.54 12.77 -11.80
N ARG A 15 -1.48 13.68 -11.68
CA ARG A 15 -1.46 14.95 -12.41
C ARG A 15 -1.18 16.07 -11.43
N ALA A 16 -0.25 16.96 -11.78
CA ALA A 16 0.01 18.14 -10.97
C ALA A 16 -1.25 19.02 -10.85
N PRO A 17 -1.46 19.67 -9.70
CA PRO A 17 -2.51 20.67 -9.59
C PRO A 17 -2.28 21.85 -10.54
N ALA A 18 -3.30 22.67 -10.74
CA ALA A 18 -3.16 23.91 -11.49
C ALA A 18 -2.02 24.77 -10.89
N PRO A 19 -1.23 25.46 -11.73
CA PRO A 19 -1.46 25.74 -13.15
C PRO A 19 -0.82 24.75 -14.13
N SER A 20 0.19 23.97 -13.73
CA SER A 20 0.99 23.16 -14.65
C SER A 20 0.17 22.03 -15.28
N LYS A 21 -0.59 21.27 -14.46
CA LYS A 21 -1.40 20.14 -14.93
C LYS A 21 -0.58 19.07 -15.69
N ASP A 22 0.73 19.01 -15.47
CA ASP A 22 1.64 18.02 -16.04
C ASP A 22 1.36 16.62 -15.47
N PHE A 23 1.67 15.58 -16.25
CA PHE A 23 1.57 14.21 -15.79
C PHE A 23 2.89 13.76 -15.16
N HIS A 24 2.78 13.01 -14.07
CA HIS A 24 3.90 12.47 -13.34
C HIS A 24 3.69 11.01 -13.02
N HIS A 25 4.80 10.27 -13.08
CA HIS A 25 4.86 8.87 -12.69
C HIS A 25 5.99 8.71 -11.69
N LEU A 26 5.68 8.06 -10.58
CA LEU A 26 6.61 7.76 -9.50
C LEU A 26 6.71 6.24 -9.40
N ALA A 27 7.91 5.70 -9.58
CA ALA A 27 8.20 4.29 -9.35
C ALA A 27 9.36 4.13 -8.37
N ILE A 28 9.16 3.32 -7.34
CA ILE A 28 10.15 2.96 -6.34
C ILE A 28 10.53 1.51 -6.56
N THR A 29 11.79 1.28 -6.90
CA THR A 29 12.37 -0.05 -7.06
C THR A 29 13.19 -0.42 -5.81
N LYS A 30 13.76 -1.63 -5.79
CA LYS A 30 14.66 -2.04 -4.70
C LYS A 30 15.89 -1.14 -4.54
N THR A 31 16.35 -0.54 -5.62
CA THR A 31 17.64 0.15 -5.69
C THR A 31 17.52 1.62 -6.01
N GLU A 32 16.45 2.03 -6.70
CA GLU A 32 16.29 3.36 -7.27
C GLU A 32 14.85 3.88 -7.13
N VAL A 33 14.73 5.19 -6.99
CA VAL A 33 13.47 5.94 -7.14
C VAL A 33 13.51 6.63 -8.49
N ILE A 34 12.52 6.32 -9.32
CA ILE A 34 12.34 6.84 -10.67
C ILE A 34 11.20 7.84 -10.66
N TRP A 35 11.45 9.03 -11.18
CA TRP A 35 10.45 10.07 -11.38
C TRP A 35 10.40 10.42 -12.86
N LYS A 36 9.24 10.26 -13.49
CA LYS A 36 9.00 10.69 -14.87
C LYS A 36 7.99 11.83 -14.90
N SER A 37 8.27 12.83 -15.72
CA SER A 37 7.35 13.95 -15.97
C SER A 37 7.07 14.08 -17.45
N TRP A 38 5.79 14.25 -17.80
CA TRP A 38 5.33 14.64 -19.13
C TRP A 38 4.76 16.04 -19.05
N MET A 39 5.38 16.96 -19.76
CA MET A 39 4.91 18.34 -19.83
C MET A 39 3.69 18.40 -20.76
N VAL A 40 2.59 18.98 -20.26
CA VAL A 40 1.38 19.21 -21.05
C VAL A 40 1.45 20.63 -21.61
N SER A 41 1.60 20.78 -22.93
CA SER A 41 1.74 22.10 -23.55
C SER A 41 1.00 22.17 -24.88
N LEU A 42 0.32 23.28 -25.16
CA LEU A 42 -0.37 23.50 -26.44
C LEU A 42 0.60 23.80 -27.61
N ARG A 43 1.90 23.56 -27.43
CA ARG A 43 2.91 23.88 -28.45
C ARG A 43 2.84 22.85 -29.58
N PRO A 44 2.96 23.27 -30.85
CA PRO A 44 2.83 22.38 -32.01
C PRO A 44 3.88 21.26 -32.07
N ASP A 45 5.03 21.41 -31.40
CA ASP A 45 6.09 20.37 -31.32
C ASP A 45 5.95 19.43 -30.10
N GLN A 46 4.81 19.42 -29.39
CA GLN A 46 4.62 18.59 -28.18
C GLN A 46 4.85 17.10 -28.46
N GLU A 47 4.46 16.59 -29.63
CA GLU A 47 4.62 15.17 -29.99
C GLU A 47 6.09 14.70 -30.02
N LYS A 48 7.03 15.65 -30.19
CA LYS A 48 8.48 15.35 -30.18
C LYS A 48 9.09 15.41 -28.78
N MET A 49 8.34 15.86 -27.77
CA MET A 49 8.84 15.99 -26.40
C MET A 49 8.78 14.65 -25.67
N LEU A 50 9.95 14.08 -25.41
CA LEU A 50 10.08 12.89 -24.59
C LEU A 50 9.86 13.20 -23.10
N PRO A 51 9.32 12.26 -22.32
CA PRO A 51 9.24 12.40 -20.88
C PRO A 51 10.62 12.66 -20.27
N ARG A 52 10.66 13.60 -19.33
CA ARG A 52 11.85 13.80 -18.51
C ARG A 52 11.89 12.71 -17.46
N GLU A 53 12.95 11.91 -17.47
CA GLU A 53 13.19 10.85 -16.49
C GLU A 53 14.35 11.22 -15.56
N GLU A 54 14.13 11.07 -14.27
CA GLU A 54 15.13 11.27 -13.22
C GLU A 54 15.19 10.02 -12.35
N ARG A 55 16.39 9.46 -12.20
CA ARG A 55 16.65 8.28 -11.35
C ARG A 55 17.51 8.69 -10.16
N HIS A 56 17.15 8.21 -8.99
CA HIS A 56 17.89 8.46 -7.75
C HIS A 56 18.14 7.16 -7.00
N ASN A 57 19.40 6.87 -6.69
CA ASN A 57 19.75 5.65 -5.95
C ASN A 57 19.28 5.74 -4.49
N LEU A 58 18.71 4.64 -3.99
CA LEU A 58 18.15 4.52 -2.64
C LEU A 58 19.22 4.72 -1.56
N ALA A 59 20.38 4.09 -1.74
CA ALA A 59 21.51 4.15 -0.80
C ALA A 59 22.06 5.58 -0.61
N SER A 60 22.09 6.39 -1.67
CA SER A 60 22.51 7.79 -1.59
C SER A 60 21.49 8.69 -0.89
N ARG A 61 20.25 8.24 -0.69
CA ARG A 61 19.15 9.04 -0.14
C ARG A 61 18.82 8.72 1.32
N ILE A 62 18.99 7.46 1.75
CA ILE A 62 18.88 7.06 3.17
C ILE A 62 19.85 7.87 4.03
N ILE A 63 21.09 8.03 3.56
CA ILE A 63 22.14 8.79 4.27
C ILE A 63 21.75 10.26 4.47
N GLN A 64 21.00 10.85 3.52
CA GLN A 64 20.53 12.23 3.64
C GLN A 64 19.23 12.39 4.45
N CYS A 65 18.48 11.31 4.66
CA CYS A 65 17.27 11.31 5.49
C CYS A 65 17.53 10.93 6.96
N GLN A 66 18.53 10.10 7.25
CA GLN A 66 18.82 9.67 8.63
C GLN A 66 19.64 10.71 9.43
N ALA A 67 20.38 11.60 8.77
CA ALA A 67 21.30 12.52 9.43
C ALA A 67 20.72 13.90 9.83
N CYS A 68 19.47 14.21 9.48
CA CYS A 68 18.97 15.58 9.67
C CYS A 68 17.70 15.64 10.53
N GLY A 69 17.90 15.66 11.85
CA GLY A 69 17.08 16.49 12.73
C GLY A 69 17.36 18.00 12.54
N MET A 70 17.44 18.46 11.28
CA MET A 70 17.72 19.85 10.90
C MET A 70 17.18 20.17 9.49
N PRO A 71 16.89 21.45 9.18
CA PRO A 71 15.97 21.84 8.12
C PRO A 71 16.49 21.47 6.74
N ILE A 72 15.62 20.71 6.08
CA ILE A 72 15.62 20.26 4.69
C ILE A 72 16.28 21.29 3.77
N GLY A 73 17.50 21.01 3.32
CA GLY A 73 18.19 21.83 2.32
C GLY A 73 17.36 21.96 1.02
N ARG A 74 17.43 23.14 0.42
CA ARG A 74 16.66 23.64 -0.75
C ARG A 74 16.49 22.65 -1.92
N LYS A 75 17.41 21.70 -2.11
CA LYS A 75 17.41 20.72 -3.22
C LYS A 75 16.64 19.42 -2.92
N VAL A 76 16.60 18.99 -1.65
CA VAL A 76 15.80 17.83 -1.19
C VAL A 76 14.34 18.25 -1.02
N MET A 77 14.12 19.47 -0.54
CA MET A 77 12.79 20.09 -0.35
C MET A 77 11.99 20.15 -1.66
N GLY A 78 12.65 20.41 -2.79
CA GLY A 78 11.98 20.52 -4.09
C GLY A 78 11.28 19.23 -4.52
N LYS A 79 11.88 18.05 -4.27
CA LYS A 79 11.32 16.77 -4.73
C LYS A 79 10.31 16.16 -3.78
N THR A 80 10.55 16.24 -2.47
CA THR A 80 9.55 15.79 -1.49
C THR A 80 8.28 16.63 -1.58
N TRP A 81 8.43 17.94 -1.80
CA TRP A 81 7.30 18.82 -2.07
C TRP A 81 6.57 18.44 -3.37
N GLN A 82 7.27 18.13 -4.46
CA GLN A 82 6.62 17.69 -5.71
C GLN A 82 5.79 16.41 -5.52
N ILE A 83 6.34 15.40 -4.82
CA ILE A 83 5.60 14.17 -4.53
C ILE A 83 4.37 14.48 -3.66
N GLN A 84 4.53 15.28 -2.61
CA GLN A 84 3.42 15.67 -1.74
C GLN A 84 2.35 16.48 -2.48
N ASN A 85 2.76 17.37 -3.39
CA ASN A 85 1.87 18.25 -4.12
C ASN A 85 1.08 17.50 -5.21
N VAL A 86 1.67 16.48 -5.83
CA VAL A 86 1.03 15.69 -6.90
C VAL A 86 0.25 14.50 -6.34
N PHE A 87 0.83 13.78 -5.36
CA PHE A 87 0.31 12.51 -4.86
C PHE A 87 -0.21 12.56 -3.43
N GLY A 88 0.01 13.66 -2.72
CA GLY A 88 -0.39 13.82 -1.33
C GLY A 88 0.67 13.37 -0.32
N LYS A 89 0.42 13.71 0.95
CA LYS A 89 1.33 13.46 2.06
C LYS A 89 1.48 11.97 2.37
N GLU A 90 0.43 11.18 2.22
CA GLU A 90 0.45 9.74 2.49
C GLU A 90 1.43 9.01 1.57
N VAL A 91 1.42 9.34 0.28
CA VAL A 91 2.33 8.77 -0.71
C VAL A 91 3.77 9.19 -0.43
N LEU A 92 4.00 10.44 -0.03
CA LEU A 92 5.32 10.89 0.39
C LEU A 92 5.83 10.09 1.59
N ASP A 93 5.03 9.96 2.65
CA ASP A 93 5.43 9.23 3.85
C ASP A 93 5.69 7.75 3.55
N TYR A 94 4.82 7.13 2.75
CA TYR A 94 5.01 5.76 2.28
C TYR A 94 6.31 5.60 1.50
N SER A 95 6.58 6.51 0.58
CA SER A 95 7.80 6.52 -0.23
C SER A 95 9.06 6.66 0.64
N LEU A 96 9.01 7.52 1.67
CA LEU A 96 10.10 7.71 2.63
C LEU A 96 10.33 6.46 3.48
N ASN A 97 9.26 5.81 3.95
CA ASN A 97 9.34 4.58 4.72
C ASN A 97 9.96 3.44 3.89
N LEU A 98 9.55 3.30 2.62
CA LEU A 98 10.19 2.37 1.68
C LEU A 98 11.66 2.69 1.47
N CYS A 99 12.01 3.98 1.36
CA CYS A 99 13.41 4.40 1.26
C CYS A 99 14.21 4.01 2.50
N GLN A 100 13.65 4.14 3.70
CA GLN A 100 14.30 3.76 4.96
C GLN A 100 14.41 2.24 5.17
N GLY A 101 13.97 1.42 4.20
CA GLY A 101 13.99 -0.04 4.31
C GLY A 101 12.82 -0.62 5.11
N LYS A 102 11.81 0.18 5.45
CA LYS A 102 10.57 -0.29 6.09
C LYS A 102 9.62 -0.80 5.01
N PHE A 103 9.75 -2.08 4.68
CA PHE A 103 8.92 -2.73 3.67
C PHE A 103 7.73 -3.46 4.30
N ASP A 104 6.57 -3.41 3.65
CA ASP A 104 5.38 -4.21 4.03
C ASP A 104 5.54 -5.67 3.61
N LEU A 105 6.50 -6.37 4.22
CA LEU A 105 6.86 -7.75 3.88
C LEU A 105 5.64 -8.67 3.98
N LEU A 106 4.83 -8.52 5.04
CA LEU A 106 3.67 -9.37 5.30
C LEU A 106 2.62 -9.31 4.18
N VAL A 107 2.35 -8.13 3.64
CA VAL A 107 1.35 -7.94 2.57
C VAL A 107 1.88 -8.47 1.23
N ARG A 108 3.20 -8.39 1.01
CA ARG A 108 3.87 -8.81 -0.23
C ARG A 108 4.15 -10.30 -0.32
N MET A 109 4.00 -11.04 0.78
CA MET A 109 4.21 -12.49 0.79
C MET A 109 3.11 -13.25 0.02
N PRO A 110 3.45 -14.43 -0.53
CA PRO A 110 2.49 -15.38 -1.07
C PRO A 110 1.46 -15.83 -0.03
N ASP A 111 0.22 -16.06 -0.47
CA ASP A 111 -0.90 -16.36 0.43
C ASP A 111 -0.71 -17.68 1.20
N ASN A 112 0.05 -18.65 0.68
CA ASN A 112 0.37 -19.90 1.37
C ASN A 112 1.29 -19.68 2.59
N ILE A 113 2.23 -18.73 2.53
CA ILE A 113 3.10 -18.38 3.66
C ILE A 113 2.30 -17.58 4.69
N ILE A 114 1.43 -16.68 4.23
CA ILE A 114 0.50 -15.95 5.10
C ILE A 114 -0.41 -16.93 5.84
N LEU A 115 -0.97 -17.93 5.15
CA LEU A 115 -1.76 -19.01 5.75
C LEU A 115 -1.01 -19.76 6.84
N GLN A 116 0.28 -20.09 6.61
CA GLN A 116 1.12 -20.73 7.61
C GLN A 116 1.31 -19.82 8.84
N ILE A 117 1.60 -18.53 8.64
CA ILE A 117 1.72 -17.58 9.75
C ILE A 117 0.41 -17.51 10.55
N PHE A 118 -0.73 -17.42 9.86
CA PHE A 118 -2.04 -17.40 10.51
C PHE A 118 -2.30 -18.67 11.31
N SER A 119 -1.81 -19.84 10.87
CA SER A 119 -2.00 -21.10 11.60
C SER A 119 -1.37 -21.12 13.00
N PHE A 120 -0.39 -20.24 13.25
CA PHE A 120 0.23 -20.06 14.56
C PHE A 120 -0.44 -18.99 15.43
N LEU A 121 -1.43 -18.26 14.89
CA LEU A 121 -2.14 -17.19 15.60
C LEU A 121 -3.48 -17.68 16.14
N ASP A 122 -3.90 -17.10 17.26
CA ASP A 122 -5.23 -17.32 17.81
C ASP A 122 -6.30 -16.59 17.00
N LEU A 123 -7.56 -17.01 17.16
CA LEU A 123 -8.69 -16.44 16.41
C LEU A 123 -8.82 -14.94 16.64
N ASP A 124 -8.67 -14.48 17.87
CA ASP A 124 -8.74 -13.05 18.20
C ASP A 124 -7.65 -12.24 17.50
N ASP A 125 -6.41 -12.76 17.47
CA ASP A 125 -5.28 -12.13 16.77
C ASP A 125 -5.53 -12.07 15.26
N ILE A 126 -6.10 -13.13 14.67
CA ILE A 126 -6.47 -13.17 13.26
C ILE A 126 -7.49 -12.08 12.91
N GLY A 127 -8.49 -11.83 13.75
CA GLY A 127 -9.45 -10.76 13.50
C GLY A 127 -8.95 -9.37 13.84
N GLN A 128 -7.91 -9.20 14.67
CA GLN A 128 -7.20 -7.92 14.74
C GLN A 128 -6.36 -7.69 13.49
N LEU A 129 -5.67 -8.74 13.02
CA LEU A 129 -4.84 -8.67 11.83
C LEU A 129 -5.67 -8.36 10.58
N SER A 130 -6.89 -8.89 10.46
CA SER A 130 -7.80 -8.59 9.35
C SER A 130 -8.22 -7.12 9.26
N LYS A 131 -8.12 -6.36 10.36
CA LYS A 131 -8.42 -4.92 10.41
C LYS A 131 -7.24 -4.04 10.00
N THR A 132 -6.02 -4.59 9.97
CA THR A 132 -4.80 -3.81 9.69
C THR A 132 -4.64 -3.48 8.22
N CYS A 133 -5.02 -4.38 7.30
CA CYS A 133 -4.89 -4.13 5.87
C CYS A 133 -6.00 -4.77 5.04
N LYS A 134 -6.29 -4.16 3.88
CA LYS A 134 -7.30 -4.63 2.94
C LYS A 134 -7.01 -6.03 2.40
N LYS A 135 -5.74 -6.43 2.27
CA LYS A 135 -5.36 -7.79 1.83
C LYS A 135 -5.81 -8.85 2.84
N PHE A 136 -5.47 -8.69 4.12
CA PHE A 136 -5.90 -9.62 5.16
C PHE A 136 -7.41 -9.59 5.37
N GLN A 137 -8.03 -8.41 5.24
CA GLN A 137 -9.49 -8.28 5.26
C GLN A 137 -10.15 -9.17 4.20
N LYS A 138 -9.64 -9.13 2.95
CA LYS A 138 -10.13 -9.95 1.85
C LYS A 138 -9.84 -11.43 2.06
N LEU A 139 -8.64 -11.78 2.52
CA LEU A 139 -8.27 -13.17 2.83
C LEU A 139 -9.18 -13.78 3.90
N CYS A 140 -9.42 -13.05 5.00
CA CYS A 140 -10.33 -13.50 6.06
C CYS A 140 -11.80 -13.56 5.63
N SER A 141 -12.15 -12.86 4.55
CA SER A 141 -13.50 -12.90 3.96
C SER A 141 -13.67 -14.04 2.94
N ASN A 142 -12.57 -14.65 2.48
CA ASN A 142 -12.61 -15.78 1.53
C ASN A 142 -12.85 -17.10 2.27
N GLU A 143 -13.81 -17.91 1.81
CA GLU A 143 -14.11 -19.21 2.43
C GLU A 143 -13.01 -20.25 2.18
N GLU A 144 -12.38 -20.23 1.00
CA GLU A 144 -11.29 -21.16 0.66
C GLU A 144 -10.09 -21.02 1.60
N PHE A 145 -9.86 -19.80 2.10
CA PHE A 145 -8.81 -19.52 3.07
C PHE A 145 -9.05 -20.29 4.38
N TRP A 146 -10.29 -20.26 4.89
CA TRP A 146 -10.65 -20.95 6.12
C TRP A 146 -10.66 -22.47 6.01
N GLU A 147 -10.98 -23.00 4.83
CA GLU A 147 -10.87 -24.45 4.57
C GLU A 147 -9.40 -24.89 4.55
N LYS A 148 -8.52 -24.15 3.86
CA LYS A 148 -7.07 -24.43 3.89
C LYS A 148 -6.48 -24.26 5.29
N PHE A 149 -6.92 -23.24 6.03
CA PHE A 149 -6.54 -23.04 7.42
C PHE A 149 -6.95 -24.23 8.29
N ARG A 150 -8.15 -24.77 8.11
CA ARG A 150 -8.64 -25.96 8.81
C ARG A 150 -7.79 -27.19 8.50
N THR A 151 -7.54 -27.46 7.22
CA THR A 151 -6.69 -28.59 6.80
C THR A 151 -5.25 -28.48 7.35
N SER A 152 -4.74 -27.27 7.53
CA SER A 152 -3.42 -27.03 8.14
C SER A 152 -3.43 -27.24 9.66
N GLN A 153 -4.53 -26.93 10.34
CA GLN A 153 -4.73 -27.14 11.78
C GLN A 153 -4.99 -28.62 12.13
N ASP A 154 -5.63 -29.39 11.25
CA ASP A 154 -5.90 -30.82 11.47
C ASP A 154 -4.61 -31.66 11.64
N LYS A 155 -3.46 -31.15 11.20
CA LYS A 155 -2.13 -31.76 11.46
C LYS A 155 -1.62 -31.55 12.90
N HIS A 156 -2.22 -30.64 13.66
CA HIS A 156 -1.80 -30.26 15.03
C HIS A 156 -2.86 -30.53 16.12
N ALA A 157 -3.99 -31.13 15.78
CA ALA A 157 -5.04 -31.68 16.66
C ALA A 157 -5.54 -30.81 17.84
N PHE A 158 -6.79 -30.31 17.77
CA PHE A 158 -7.73 -30.36 18.90
C PHE A 158 -9.19 -30.08 18.47
N ASP A 159 -10.09 -31.02 18.77
CA ASP A 159 -11.50 -31.07 18.30
C ASP A 159 -12.40 -29.95 18.90
N THR A 160 -11.96 -29.31 19.99
CA THR A 160 -12.73 -28.25 20.70
C THR A 160 -12.71 -26.89 19.97
N LYS A 161 -11.77 -26.67 19.03
CA LYS A 161 -11.67 -25.40 18.27
C LYS A 161 -12.69 -25.29 17.13
N LYS A 162 -13.33 -26.39 16.72
CA LYS A 162 -14.21 -26.48 15.53
C LYS A 162 -15.46 -25.58 15.62
N ILE A 163 -16.06 -25.53 16.81
CA ILE A 163 -17.24 -24.68 17.09
C ILE A 163 -16.83 -23.20 17.19
N GLY A 164 -15.70 -22.93 17.86
CA GLY A 164 -15.16 -21.57 18.01
C GLY A 164 -14.81 -20.93 16.66
N ILE A 165 -14.17 -21.67 15.75
CA ILE A 165 -13.83 -21.19 14.41
C ILE A 165 -15.09 -20.84 13.61
N THR A 166 -16.13 -21.67 13.69
CA THR A 166 -17.38 -21.47 12.93
C THR A 166 -18.14 -20.23 13.41
N ILE A 167 -18.22 -20.03 14.73
CA ILE A 167 -18.84 -18.85 15.35
C ILE A 167 -18.02 -17.59 15.04
N TYR A 168 -16.70 -17.68 15.14
CA TYR A 168 -15.78 -16.57 14.85
C TYR A 168 -15.84 -16.15 13.37
N LYS A 169 -15.83 -17.12 12.45
CA LYS A 169 -16.02 -16.90 11.01
C LYS A 169 -17.31 -16.11 10.73
N LYS A 170 -18.45 -16.53 11.31
CA LYS A 170 -19.73 -15.82 11.13
C LYS A 170 -19.66 -14.38 11.66
N LYS A 171 -19.06 -14.18 12.84
CA LYS A 171 -18.92 -12.85 13.45
C LYS A 171 -18.02 -11.93 12.62
N LEU A 172 -16.93 -12.47 12.09
CA LEU A 172 -15.97 -11.72 11.28
C LEU A 172 -16.53 -11.36 9.90
N LEU A 173 -17.20 -12.31 9.23
CA LEU A 173 -17.89 -12.05 7.96
C LEU A 173 -18.98 -10.99 8.12
N ALA A 174 -19.80 -11.06 9.17
CA ALA A 174 -20.81 -10.04 9.46
C ALA A 174 -20.18 -8.65 9.69
N PHE A 175 -19.03 -8.59 10.37
CA PHE A 175 -18.30 -7.35 10.56
C PHE A 175 -17.80 -6.74 9.24
N HIS A 176 -17.24 -7.57 8.35
CA HIS A 176 -16.76 -7.11 7.04
C HIS A 176 -17.91 -6.68 6.11
N GLN A 177 -19.04 -7.38 6.14
CA GLN A 177 -20.25 -7.00 5.39
C GLN A 177 -20.84 -5.67 5.88
N ASN A 178 -20.89 -5.45 7.19
CA ASN A 178 -21.34 -4.19 7.79
C ASN A 178 -20.37 -3.02 7.54
N ALA A 179 -19.08 -3.28 7.40
CA ALA A 179 -18.10 -2.27 7.02
C ALA A 179 -18.25 -1.85 5.55
N ALA A 180 -18.53 -2.81 4.65
CA ALA A 180 -18.77 -2.54 3.24
C ALA A 180 -20.06 -1.73 3.00
N SER A 181 -21.15 -2.05 3.71
CA SER A 181 -22.42 -1.31 3.60
C SER A 181 -22.31 0.14 4.11
N ARG A 182 -21.52 0.40 5.14
CA ARG A 182 -21.23 1.75 5.63
C ARG A 182 -20.41 2.59 4.65
N SER A 183 -19.46 2.00 3.92
CA SER A 183 -18.71 2.71 2.88
C SER A 183 -19.61 3.17 1.71
N SER A 184 -20.63 2.39 1.35
CA SER A 184 -21.61 2.73 0.29
C SER A 184 -22.62 3.83 0.67
N HIS A 185 -22.79 4.10 1.97
CA HIS A 185 -23.64 5.20 2.46
C HIS A 185 -22.89 6.53 2.59
N GLY A 186 -21.56 6.51 2.68
CA GLY A 186 -20.73 7.72 2.75
C GLY A 186 -20.55 8.45 1.41
N GLU A 187 -20.65 7.75 0.28
CA GLU A 187 -20.59 8.37 -1.06
C GLU A 187 -21.88 9.09 -1.46
N LYS A 188 -23.01 8.87 -0.78
CA LYS A 188 -24.29 9.52 -1.10
C LYS A 188 -24.54 10.84 -0.37
N THR A 189 -23.72 11.18 0.64
CA THR A 189 -23.91 12.41 1.43
C THR A 189 -23.07 13.60 0.96
N GLU A 190 -22.10 13.41 0.06
CA GLU A 190 -21.33 14.53 -0.51
C GLU A 190 -21.97 15.13 -1.78
N SER A 191 -23.02 14.51 -2.34
CA SER A 191 -23.71 15.03 -3.53
C SER A 191 -24.89 15.97 -3.24
N ILE A 192 -25.04 16.49 -2.01
CA ILE A 192 -26.16 17.39 -1.63
C ILE A 192 -25.68 18.81 -1.25
N PHE A 193 -24.38 19.12 -1.30
CA PHE A 193 -23.86 20.45 -0.96
C PHE A 193 -23.13 21.18 -2.10
N LEU A 194 -23.61 21.02 -3.34
CA LEU A 194 -23.28 21.94 -4.44
C LEU A 194 -24.53 22.15 -5.31
N ASN A 195 -25.37 23.11 -4.89
CA ASN A 195 -26.21 23.94 -5.76
C ASN A 195 -26.37 25.31 -5.08
#